data_AF-A0A486SKC4-F1
#
_entry.id   AF-A0A486SKC4-F1
#
_cell.length_a   1.000
_cell.length_b   1.000
_cell.length_c   1.000
_cell.angle_alpha   90.00
_cell.angle_beta   90.00
_cell.angle_gamma   90.00
#
_symmetry.space_group_name_H-M   'P 1'
#
loop_
_entity.id
_entity.type
_entity.pdbx_description
1 polymer ?
#
loop_
_entity_poly.entity_id
_entity_poly.type
_entity_poly.pdbx_seq_one_letter_code
_entity_poly.pdbx_strand_id
1 'polypeptide(L)' 'MKIRLAVPVEAEECWNIRNQAIRYGCKSSYDDAVIAAWTPEKMPESYRNAIVVNPFFVVAAPDGMTCSPLINTP' A
#
# COMPACT_ATOMS: atom_id res chain seq x y z
N MET A 1 -6.63 -11.49 -13.93
CA MET A 1 -6.56 -10.16 -13.28
C MET A 1 -7.95 -9.82 -12.77
N LYS A 2 -8.12 -9.61 -11.47
CA LYS A 2 -9.40 -9.29 -10.83
C LYS A 2 -9.22 -8.08 -9.92
N ILE A 3 -10.05 -7.05 -10.11
CA ILE A 3 -10.08 -5.87 -9.24
C ILE A 3 -11.12 -6.11 -8.15
N ARG A 4 -10.77 -5.85 -6.90
CA ARG A 4 -11.68 -5.91 -5.75
C ARG A 4 -11.20 -4.97 -4.65
N LEU A 5 -11.98 -4.84 -3.57
CA LEU A 5 -11.54 -4.15 -2.36
C LEU A 5 -10.52 -5.00 -1.57
N ALA A 6 -9.57 -4.31 -0.95
CA ALA A 6 -8.65 -4.88 0.02
C ALA A 6 -9.41 -5.41 1.24
N VAL A 7 -8.98 -6.53 1.80
CA VAL A 7 -9.48 -7.03 3.08
C VAL A 7 -8.41 -6.93 4.17
N PRO A 8 -8.77 -6.83 5.46
CA PRO A 8 -7.81 -6.58 6.52
C PRO A 8 -6.71 -7.64 6.65
N VAL A 9 -6.96 -8.89 6.24
CA VAL A 9 -5.94 -9.95 6.26
C VAL A 9 -4.77 -9.65 5.31
N GLU A 10 -4.97 -8.79 4.31
CA GLU A 10 -3.97 -8.41 3.29
C GLU A 10 -3.20 -7.14 3.66
N ALA A 11 -3.43 -6.60 4.87
CA ALA A 11 -2.85 -5.34 5.30
C ALA A 11 -1.31 -5.32 5.22
N GLU A 12 -0.65 -6.40 5.64
CA GLU A 12 0.82 -6.50 5.61
C GLU A 12 1.35 -6.47 4.18
N GLU A 13 0.72 -7.21 3.26
CA GLU A 13 1.13 -7.25 1.87
C GLU A 13 0.91 -5.90 1.19
N CYS A 14 -0.24 -5.27 1.44
CA CYS A 14 -0.50 -3.92 0.92
C CYS A 14 0.44 -2.87 1.51
N TRP A 15 0.82 -3.01 2.78
CA TRP A 15 1.82 -2.15 3.42
C TRP A 15 3.19 -2.28 2.73
N ASN A 16 3.62 -3.51 2.48
CA ASN A 16 4.87 -3.80 1.77
C ASN A 16 4.86 -3.20 0.36
N ILE A 17 3.81 -3.43 -0.43
CA ILE A 17 3.68 -2.90 -1.80
C ILE A 17 3.69 -1.37 -1.78
N ARG A 18 2.92 -0.74 -0.89
CA ARG A 18 2.92 0.72 -0.69
C ARG A 18 4.33 1.23 -0.41
N ASN A 19 5.04 0.60 0.52
CA ASN A 19 6.37 1.03 0.92
C ASN A 19 7.38 0.91 -0.23
N GLN A 20 7.33 -0.19 -1.00
CA GLN A 20 8.17 -0.35 -2.19
C GLN A 20 7.87 0.71 -3.24
N ALA A 21 6.59 0.98 -3.50
CA ALA A 21 6.17 2.01 -4.46
C ALA A 21 6.66 3.41 -4.05
N ILE A 22 6.55 3.78 -2.78
CA ILE A 22 7.05 5.06 -2.26
C ILE A 22 8.59 5.12 -2.34
N ARG A 23 9.28 4.08 -1.87
CA ARG A 23 10.76 4.04 -1.88
C ARG A 23 11.34 4.15 -3.29
N TYR A 24 10.70 3.53 -4.28
CA TYR A 24 11.14 3.60 -5.66
C TYR A 24 10.68 4.88 -6.36
N GLY A 25 9.40 5.21 -6.25
CA GLY A 25 8.77 6.30 -6.99
C GLY A 25 9.07 7.69 -6.46
N CYS A 26 9.30 7.84 -5.14
CA CYS A 26 9.51 9.15 -4.51
C CYS A 26 10.99 9.52 -4.34
N LYS A 27 11.93 8.62 -4.65
CA LYS A 27 13.38 8.81 -4.44
C LYS A 27 13.96 10.03 -5.16
N SER A 28 13.38 10.41 -6.31
CA SER A 28 13.85 11.58 -7.08
C SER A 28 13.28 12.92 -6.59
N SER A 29 12.28 12.89 -5.71
CA SER A 29 11.53 14.09 -5.28
C SER A 29 11.66 14.39 -3.79
N TYR A 30 12.03 13.41 -2.97
CA TYR A 30 12.11 13.54 -1.52
C TYR A 30 13.42 12.93 -1.00
N ASP A 31 13.93 13.49 0.10
CA ASP A 31 15.10 12.96 0.78
C ASP A 31 14.85 11.56 1.35
N ASP A 32 15.90 10.75 1.42
CA ASP A 32 15.85 9.39 1.95
C ASP A 32 15.29 9.34 3.39
N ALA A 33 15.58 10.35 4.22
CA ALA A 33 15.06 10.44 5.58
C ALA A 33 13.53 10.63 5.62
N VAL A 34 12.97 11.40 4.68
CA VAL A 34 11.52 11.61 4.55
C VAL A 34 10.85 10.33 4.08
N ILE A 35 11.45 9.67 3.08
CA ILE A 35 10.96 8.39 2.56
C ILE A 35 10.99 7.30 3.64
N ALA A 36 12.05 7.23 4.45
CA ALA A 36 12.17 6.30 5.55
C ALA A 36 11.09 6.53 6.62
N ALA A 37 10.80 7.79 6.97
CA ALA A 37 9.76 8.13 7.92
C ALA A 37 8.35 7.71 7.44
N TRP A 38 8.08 7.74 6.13
CA TRP A 38 6.79 7.32 5.55
C TRP A 38 6.67 5.83 5.30
N THR A 39 7.81 5.11 5.26
CA THR A 39 7.87 3.68 4.92
C THR A 39 8.52 2.85 6.02
N PRO A 40 8.04 2.89 7.28
CA PRO A 40 8.58 2.03 8.32
C PRO A 40 8.38 0.56 7.96
N GLU A 41 9.36 -0.28 8.29
CA GLU A 41 9.33 -1.70 7.97
C GLU A 41 8.16 -2.41 8.63
N LYS A 42 7.89 -2.08 9.90
CA LYS A 42 6.75 -2.62 10.63
C LYS A 42 5.48 -1.85 10.29
N MET A 43 4.45 -2.57 9.86
CA MET A 43 3.12 -2.02 9.66
C MET A 43 2.54 -1.54 11.01
N PRO A 44 2.03 -0.30 11.11
CA PRO A 44 1.29 0.14 12.27
C PRO A 44 -0.10 -0.51 12.30
N GLU A 45 -0.59 -0.88 13.49
CA GLU A 45 -1.91 -1.51 13.65
C GLU A 45 -3.05 -0.65 13.09
N SER A 46 -2.89 0.68 13.15
CA SER A 46 -3.82 1.65 12.57
C SER A 46 -4.04 1.47 11.06
N TYR A 47 -3.07 0.91 10.32
CA TYR A 47 -3.23 0.66 8.88
C TYR A 47 -4.28 -0.41 8.59
N ARG A 48 -4.36 -1.44 9.45
CA ARG A 48 -5.40 -2.48 9.34
C ARG A 48 -6.79 -1.88 9.53
N ASN A 49 -6.94 -0.95 10.48
CA ASN A 49 -8.18 -0.21 10.69
C ASN A 49 -8.50 0.72 9.50
N ALA A 50 -7.49 1.33 8.88
CA ALA A 50 -7.69 2.16 7.70
C ALA A 50 -8.30 1.38 6.53
N ILE A 51 -7.91 0.10 6.33
CA ILE A 51 -8.51 -0.78 5.32
C ILE A 51 -9.98 -1.07 5.62
N VAL A 52 -10.36 -1.24 6.90
CA VAL A 52 -11.76 -1.48 7.30
C VAL A 52 -12.61 -0.23 7.07
N VAL A 53 -12.11 0.94 7.49
CA VAL A 53 -12.86 2.20 7.44
C VAL A 53 -12.91 2.78 6.02
N ASN A 54 -11.82 2.66 5.27
CA ASN A 54 -11.66 3.19 3.93
C ASN A 54 -10.98 2.14 3.02
N PRO A 55 -11.70 1.08 2.62
CA PRO A 55 -11.13 0.06 1.76
C PRO A 55 -10.73 0.67 0.41
N PHE A 56 -9.56 0.27 -0.09
CA PHE A 56 -9.04 0.66 -1.40
C PHE A 56 -9.00 -0.55 -2.34
N PHE A 57 -8.77 -0.29 -3.63
CA PHE A 57 -8.74 -1.33 -4.64
C PHE A 57 -7.41 -2.08 -4.70
N VAL A 58 -7.53 -3.38 -4.90
CA VAL A 58 -6.43 -4.32 -5.11
C VAL A 58 -6.65 -5.08 -6.40
N VAL A 59 -5.57 -5.30 -7.13
CA VAL A 59 -5.54 -6.10 -8.34
C VAL A 59 -4.94 -7.45 -7.98
N ALA A 60 -5.76 -8.50 -8.01
CA ALA A 60 -5.30 -9.87 -7.88
C ALA A 60 -4.97 -10.41 -9.28
N ALA A 61 -3.69 -10.66 -9.55
CA ALA A 61 -3.22 -11.34 -10.73
C ALA A 61 -2.87 -12.81 -10.38
N PRO A 62 -2.86 -13.74 -11.36
CA PRO A 62 -2.56 -15.15 -11.10
C PRO A 62 -1.14 -15.39 -10.55
N ASP A 63 -0.24 -14.45 -10.80
CA ASP A 63 1.19 -14.42 -10.45
C ASP A 63 1.50 -13.54 -9.23
N GLY A 64 0.52 -12.85 -8.65
CA GLY A 64 0.71 -12.01 -7.47
C GLY A 64 -0.39 -10.99 -7.22
N MET A 65 -0.31 -10.31 -6.09
CA MET A 65 -1.23 -9.24 -5.71
C MET A 65 -0.56 -7.87 -5.88
N THR A 66 -1.27 -6.91 -6.43
CA THR A 66 -0.83 -5.51 -6.49
C THR A 66 -1.84 -4.66 -5.74
N CYS A 67 -1.41 -3.98 -4.68
CA CYS A 67 -2.25 -3.01 -3.97
C CYS A 67 -2.04 -1.63 -4.58
N SER A 68 -3.09 -1.04 -5.14
CA SER A 68 -3.04 0.33 -5.62
C SER A 68 -3.94 1.20 -4.75
N PRO A 69 -3.39 1.81 -3.69
CA PRO A 69 -4.16 2.72 -2.83
C PRO A 69 -4.58 4.01 -3.57
N LEU A 70 -4.06 4.25 -4.78
CA LEU A 70 -4.27 5.47 -5.58
C LEU A 70 -5.50 5.41 -6.50
N ILE A 71 -6.24 4.29 -6.59
CA ILE A 71 -7.43 4.19 -7.46
C ILE A 71 -8.66 4.88 -6.84
N ASN A 72 -8.55 5.47 -5.65
CA ASN A 72 -9.64 6.21 -5.01
C ASN A 72 -9.70 7.71 -5.36
N THR A 73 -8.95 8.17 -6.36
CA THR A 73 -9.21 9.49 -6.96
C THR A 73 -10.37 9.37 -7.97
N PRO A 74 -11.43 10.19 -7.83
CA PRO A 74 -12.57 10.21 -8.76
C PRO A 74 -12.18 10.61 -10.18
#